data_AF-A0A7K2E5E1-F1
#
_entry.id   AF-A0A7K2E5E1-F1
#
_cell.length_a   1.000
_cell.length_b   1.000
_cell.length_c   1.000
_cell.angle_alpha   90.00
_cell.angle_beta   90.00
_cell.angle_gamma   90.00
#
_symmetry.space_group_name_H-M   'P 1'
#
loop_
_entity.id
_entity.type
_entity.pdbx_description
1 polymer ?
#
loop_
_entity_poly.entity_id
_entity_poly.type
_entity_poly.pdbx_seq_one_letter_code
_entity_poly.pdbx_strand_id
1 'polypeptide(L)'
;PAGIDAILLQFPTYTDGPAATAVLQEEIEALWSGDDEAITVTSTSVLSVTVTDQITSRQTEAISSTVAVALGILVLFFWVTLRRPTLGVIAVGPIVLVLIWILGTMALLDVPYGLITSIITALSIGIGVDYTIHVIHRYREEFSRVRNPEEAAVRTLATTGSALLGSALTTALGFGVLMFSPLAGIQQFGVTAAISIAYSLLVAILVVPPAMTVWGAYENMRLRSTVQRMWDDLDVAVEEIHQRHAT
;
A
#
# COMPACT_ATOMS: atom_id res chain seq x y z
N PRO A 1 -15.21 -8.82 59.96
CA PRO A 1 -13.84 -8.31 59.76
C PRO A 1 -13.72 -7.69 58.37
N ALA A 2 -14.16 -6.44 58.23
CA ALA A 2 -13.96 -5.63 57.04
C ALA A 2 -12.60 -4.91 57.22
N GLY A 3 -11.54 -5.55 56.74
CA GLY A 3 -10.21 -4.93 56.68
C GLY A 3 -10.18 -3.89 55.56
N ILE A 4 -9.28 -2.91 55.68
CA ILE A 4 -8.99 -1.97 54.59
C ILE A 4 -8.13 -2.72 53.58
N ASP A 5 -8.66 -2.96 52.39
CA ASP A 5 -7.96 -3.69 51.32
C ASP A 5 -7.00 -2.78 50.52
N ALA A 6 -7.21 -1.46 50.53
CA ALA A 6 -6.33 -0.48 49.88
C ALA A 6 -6.49 0.93 50.47
N ILE A 7 -5.42 1.72 50.44
CA ILE A 7 -5.42 3.14 50.80
C ILE A 7 -5.08 3.95 49.55
N LEU A 8 -5.99 4.83 49.11
CA LEU A 8 -5.73 5.75 48.02
C LEU A 8 -5.17 7.07 48.58
N LEU A 9 -3.91 7.36 48.25
CA LEU A 9 -3.28 8.64 48.55
C LEU A 9 -3.17 9.45 47.24
N GLN A 10 -3.80 10.62 47.20
CA GLN A 10 -3.78 11.48 46.02
C GLN A 10 -2.99 12.76 46.32
N PHE A 11 -1.94 12.99 45.53
CA PHE A 11 -1.14 14.20 45.59
C PHE A 11 -1.27 14.95 44.25
N PRO A 12 -1.69 16.22 44.24
CA PRO A 12 -1.67 17.02 43.02
C PRO A 12 -0.22 17.38 42.70
N THR A 13 0.32 16.81 41.63
CA THR A 13 1.66 17.11 41.11
C THR A 13 1.57 17.85 39.79
N TYR A 14 2.46 18.81 39.58
CA TYR A 14 2.62 19.47 38.28
C TYR A 14 3.92 18.97 37.65
N THR A 15 3.81 18.43 36.46
CA THR A 15 4.93 17.89 35.68
C THR A 15 4.90 18.53 34.31
N ASP A 16 6.06 18.92 33.76
CA ASP A 16 6.20 19.50 32.42
C ASP A 16 6.06 18.46 31.31
N GLY A 17 5.03 17.61 31.43
CA GLY A 17 4.65 16.63 30.45
C GLY A 17 4.88 15.18 30.87
N PRO A 18 4.57 14.27 29.93
CA PRO A 18 4.37 12.86 30.24
C PRO A 18 5.69 12.14 30.61
N ALA A 19 6.81 12.48 29.97
CA ALA A 19 8.14 11.93 30.26
C ALA A 19 8.64 12.31 31.67
N ALA A 20 8.43 13.58 32.08
CA ALA A 20 8.74 14.02 33.43
C ALA A 20 7.87 13.32 34.49
N THR A 21 6.65 12.92 34.12
CA THR A 21 5.78 12.13 35.01
C THR A 21 6.30 10.71 35.21
N ALA A 22 6.85 10.07 34.16
CA ALA A 22 7.43 8.73 34.25
C ALA A 22 8.67 8.69 35.15
N VAL A 23 9.56 9.68 35.04
CA VAL A 23 10.73 9.81 35.92
C VAL A 23 10.30 10.01 37.38
N LEU A 24 9.30 10.86 37.61
CA LEU A 24 8.77 11.10 38.95
C LEU A 24 8.12 9.84 39.55
N GLN A 25 7.48 9.01 38.72
CA GLN A 25 6.97 7.71 39.16
C GLN A 25 8.12 6.78 39.58
N GLU A 26 9.16 6.65 38.76
CA GLU A 26 10.32 5.80 39.06
C GLU A 26 11.02 6.24 40.34
N GLU A 27 11.17 7.55 40.57
CA GLU A 27 11.71 8.09 41.82
C GLU A 27 10.83 7.76 43.04
N ILE A 28 9.51 7.86 42.92
CA ILE A 28 8.57 7.54 44.01
C ILE A 28 8.61 6.04 44.33
N GLU A 29 8.62 5.20 43.30
CA GLU A 29 8.73 3.74 43.46
C GLU A 29 10.09 3.34 44.07
N ALA A 30 11.18 4.01 43.68
CA ALA A 30 12.51 3.78 44.23
C ALA A 30 12.67 4.23 45.70
N LEU A 31 11.89 5.22 46.14
CA LEU A 31 11.88 5.69 47.54
C LEU A 31 11.06 4.78 48.47
N TRP A 32 10.30 3.83 47.92
CA TRP A 32 9.54 2.87 48.70
C TRP A 32 10.44 1.71 49.19
N SER A 33 10.30 1.35 50.47
CA SER A 33 11.12 0.31 51.12
C SER A 33 10.29 -0.77 51.83
N GLY A 34 8.99 -0.86 51.53
CA GLY A 34 8.11 -1.90 52.08
C GLY A 34 8.11 -3.18 51.23
N ASP A 35 7.86 -4.33 51.87
CA ASP A 35 7.78 -5.65 51.22
C ASP A 35 6.59 -5.73 50.23
N ASP A 36 6.93 -5.73 48.93
CA ASP A 36 6.24 -6.17 47.70
C ASP A 36 4.75 -5.84 47.37
N GLU A 37 4.54 -5.58 46.06
CA GLU A 37 3.31 -5.48 45.25
C GLU A 37 2.26 -4.38 45.53
N ALA A 38 2.26 -3.72 46.69
CA ALA A 38 1.11 -2.89 47.10
C ALA A 38 1.07 -1.43 46.59
N ILE A 39 2.14 -0.93 45.94
CA ILE A 39 2.17 0.45 45.43
C ILE A 39 2.12 0.45 43.91
N THR A 40 0.94 0.84 43.40
CA THR A 40 0.74 1.17 41.99
C THR A 40 0.59 2.67 41.88
N VAL A 41 1.62 3.35 41.39
CA VAL A 41 1.52 4.77 41.03
C VAL A 41 0.68 4.87 39.76
N THR A 42 -0.39 5.66 39.82
CA THR A 42 -1.28 5.89 38.67
C THR A 42 -1.50 7.38 38.47
N SER A 43 -1.43 7.82 37.22
CA SER A 43 -1.85 9.15 36.81
C SER A 43 -2.37 9.10 35.39
N THR A 44 -3.24 10.05 35.02
CA THR A 44 -3.72 10.20 33.64
C THR A 44 -2.57 10.48 32.66
N SER A 45 -1.51 11.14 33.13
CA SER A 45 -0.28 11.39 32.36
C SER A 45 0.54 10.10 32.15
N VAL A 46 0.74 9.28 33.18
CA VAL A 46 1.42 7.98 33.07
C VAL A 46 0.62 7.01 32.21
N LEU A 47 -0.71 6.97 32.37
CA LEU A 47 -1.58 6.13 31.54
C LEU A 47 -1.50 6.56 30.08
N SER A 48 -1.46 7.87 29.80
CA SER A 48 -1.29 8.35 28.43
C SER A 48 0.10 8.06 27.87
N VAL A 49 1.21 8.15 28.63
CA VAL A 49 2.54 7.69 28.16
C VAL A 49 2.54 6.20 27.91
N THR A 50 2.18 5.40 28.92
CA THR A 50 2.30 3.95 28.88
C THR A 50 1.45 3.38 27.76
N VAL A 51 0.22 3.90 27.58
CA VAL A 51 -0.64 3.53 26.46
C VAL A 51 -0.04 4.02 25.13
N THR A 52 0.48 5.25 25.05
CA THR A 52 1.03 5.78 23.78
C THR A 52 2.33 5.06 23.37
N ASP A 53 3.20 4.72 24.33
CA ASP A 53 4.53 4.13 24.12
C ASP A 53 4.45 2.61 23.86
N GLN A 54 3.56 1.91 24.58
CA GLN A 54 3.24 0.50 24.27
C GLN A 54 2.48 0.37 22.95
N ILE A 55 1.64 1.35 22.59
CA ILE A 55 0.99 1.37 21.27
C ILE A 55 2.04 1.63 20.20
N THR A 56 2.83 2.70 20.25
CA THR A 56 3.69 3.11 19.11
C THR A 56 4.76 2.09 18.73
N SER A 57 5.47 1.51 19.70
CA SER A 57 6.53 0.53 19.42
C SER A 57 6.00 -0.78 18.82
N ARG A 58 4.94 -1.36 19.41
CA ARG A 58 4.28 -2.57 18.91
C ARG A 58 3.51 -2.32 17.61
N GLN A 59 2.99 -1.11 17.42
CA GLN A 59 2.19 -0.73 16.26
C GLN A 59 3.03 -0.63 15.01
N THR A 60 4.23 -0.04 15.05
CA THR A 60 5.09 0.04 13.86
C THR A 60 5.51 -1.34 13.36
N GLU A 61 5.80 -2.29 14.27
CA GLU A 61 6.12 -3.67 13.92
C GLU A 61 4.92 -4.43 13.34
N ALA A 62 3.74 -4.29 13.96
CA ALA A 62 2.51 -4.90 13.46
C ALA A 62 2.08 -4.34 12.09
N ILE A 63 2.26 -3.04 11.85
CA ILE A 63 1.89 -2.41 10.59
C ILE A 63 2.88 -2.77 9.48
N SER A 64 4.18 -2.70 9.76
CA SER A 64 5.19 -3.06 8.76
C SER A 64 5.07 -4.53 8.33
N SER A 65 4.83 -5.44 9.28
CA SER A 65 4.54 -6.84 8.96
C SER A 65 3.26 -7.01 8.16
N THR A 66 2.18 -6.29 8.50
CA THR A 66 0.92 -6.32 7.73
C THR A 66 1.10 -5.82 6.30
N VAL A 67 1.82 -4.71 6.10
CA VAL A 67 2.12 -4.17 4.76
C VAL A 67 2.98 -5.17 3.97
N ALA A 68 3.99 -5.76 4.60
CA ALA A 68 4.83 -6.77 3.95
C ALA A 68 4.03 -8.01 3.55
N VAL A 69 3.15 -8.50 4.42
CA VAL A 69 2.25 -9.63 4.13
C VAL A 69 1.27 -9.27 3.02
N ALA A 70 0.66 -8.08 3.04
CA ALA A 70 -0.24 -7.62 2.00
C ALA A 70 0.45 -7.55 0.63
N LEU A 71 1.65 -6.98 0.57
CA LEU A 71 2.48 -6.95 -0.65
C LEU A 71 2.88 -8.37 -1.08
N GLY A 72 3.23 -9.26 -0.15
CA GLY A 72 3.57 -10.65 -0.43
C GLY A 72 2.39 -11.43 -1.02
N ILE A 73 1.20 -11.30 -0.43
CA ILE A 73 -0.05 -11.88 -0.96
C ILE A 73 -0.34 -11.31 -2.34
N LEU A 74 -0.13 -10.02 -2.54
CA LEU A 74 -0.36 -9.39 -3.83
C LEU A 74 0.58 -9.91 -4.92
N VAL A 75 1.88 -10.04 -4.61
CA VAL A 75 2.87 -10.65 -5.51
C VAL A 75 2.46 -12.08 -5.86
N LEU A 76 2.05 -12.87 -4.86
CA LEU A 76 1.58 -14.24 -5.08
C LEU A 76 0.30 -14.28 -5.94
N PHE A 77 -0.66 -13.41 -5.67
CA PHE A 77 -1.90 -13.28 -6.44
C PHE A 77 -1.60 -12.97 -7.91
N PHE A 78 -0.72 -12.01 -8.17
CA PHE A 78 -0.33 -11.67 -9.53
C PHE A 78 0.49 -12.76 -10.20
N TRP A 79 1.34 -13.45 -9.47
CA TRP A 79 2.05 -14.62 -9.98
C TRP A 79 1.08 -15.69 -10.47
N VAL A 80 0.08 -16.05 -9.65
CA VAL A 80 -0.92 -17.08 -9.96
C VAL A 80 -1.87 -16.63 -11.07
N THR A 81 -2.35 -15.39 -11.02
CA THR A 81 -3.39 -14.86 -11.92
C THR A 81 -2.83 -14.49 -13.29
N LEU A 82 -1.70 -13.79 -13.34
CA LEU A 82 -1.14 -13.31 -14.61
C LEU A 82 -0.27 -14.37 -15.31
N ARG A 83 0.18 -15.42 -14.59
CA ARG A 83 1.04 -16.53 -15.08
C ARG A 83 2.28 -16.07 -15.87
N ARG A 84 2.67 -14.80 -15.70
CA ARG A 84 3.79 -14.15 -16.40
C ARG A 84 4.47 -13.18 -15.42
N PRO A 85 5.70 -13.47 -14.96
CA PRO A 85 6.36 -12.71 -13.89
C PRO A 85 6.58 -11.24 -14.26
N THR A 86 6.77 -10.93 -15.54
CA THR A 86 6.94 -9.53 -16.02
C THR A 86 5.72 -8.66 -15.77
N LEU A 87 4.50 -9.23 -15.86
CA LEU A 87 3.26 -8.49 -15.59
C LEU A 87 3.05 -8.27 -14.09
N GLY A 88 3.58 -9.16 -13.24
CA GLY A 88 3.54 -8.98 -11.79
C GLY A 88 4.33 -7.75 -11.34
N VAL A 89 5.51 -7.51 -11.91
CA VAL A 89 6.32 -6.31 -11.61
C VAL A 89 5.59 -5.03 -12.04
N ILE A 90 4.96 -5.04 -13.23
CA ILE A 90 4.20 -3.89 -13.75
C ILE A 90 2.94 -3.64 -12.92
N ALA A 91 2.39 -4.66 -12.27
CA ALA A 91 1.25 -4.50 -11.39
C ALA A 91 1.65 -4.00 -10.00
N VAL A 92 2.77 -4.47 -9.44
CA VAL A 92 3.22 -4.12 -8.08
C VAL A 92 3.96 -2.78 -8.03
N GLY A 93 4.79 -2.47 -9.04
CA GLY A 93 5.59 -1.24 -9.09
C GLY A 93 4.79 0.05 -8.89
N PRO A 94 3.67 0.25 -9.63
CA PRO A 94 2.79 1.41 -9.45
C PRO A 94 2.24 1.52 -8.02
N ILE A 95 1.90 0.41 -7.38
CA ILE A 95 1.35 0.40 -6.02
C ILE A 95 2.42 0.84 -5.01
N VAL A 96 3.64 0.34 -5.16
CA VAL A 96 4.77 0.77 -4.34
C VAL A 96 5.02 2.27 -4.52
N LEU A 97 4.90 2.80 -5.74
CA LEU A 97 5.00 4.24 -5.99
C LEU A 97 3.91 5.05 -5.30
N VAL A 98 2.65 4.57 -5.32
CA VAL A 98 1.54 5.19 -4.56
C VAL A 98 1.86 5.21 -3.07
N LEU A 99 2.37 4.11 -2.51
CA LEU A 99 2.77 4.04 -1.10
C LEU A 99 3.89 5.03 -0.78
N ILE A 100 4.91 5.14 -1.63
CA ILE A 100 5.99 6.11 -1.47
C ILE A 100 5.43 7.53 -1.47
N TRP A 101 4.50 7.86 -2.38
CA TRP A 101 3.89 9.18 -2.42
C TRP A 101 3.07 9.49 -1.18
N ILE A 102 2.25 8.55 -0.69
CA ILE A 102 1.42 8.77 0.50
C ILE A 102 2.30 8.92 1.74
N LEU A 103 3.21 7.98 1.97
CA LEU A 103 4.11 8.02 3.13
C LEU A 103 5.07 9.22 3.05
N GLY A 104 5.53 9.58 1.85
CA GLY A 104 6.33 10.76 1.61
C GLY A 104 5.58 12.05 1.90
N THR A 105 4.34 12.19 1.43
CA THR A 105 3.49 13.34 1.75
C THR A 105 3.18 13.43 3.23
N MET A 106 2.96 12.30 3.91
CA MET A 106 2.80 12.28 5.36
C MET A 106 4.06 12.75 6.08
N ALA A 107 5.23 12.29 5.68
CA ALA A 107 6.51 12.72 6.25
C ALA A 107 6.77 14.22 6.01
N LEU A 108 6.36 14.76 4.86
CA LEU A 108 6.49 16.20 4.55
C LEU A 108 5.53 17.09 5.34
N LEU A 109 4.39 16.54 5.76
CA LEU A 109 3.36 17.25 6.52
C LEU A 109 3.44 17.00 8.04
N ASP A 110 4.52 16.37 8.51
CA ASP A 110 4.72 15.94 9.89
C ASP A 110 3.53 15.16 10.46
N VAL A 111 2.89 14.36 9.61
CA VAL A 111 1.79 13.50 10.02
C VAL A 111 2.37 12.23 10.67
N PRO A 112 2.08 11.98 11.96
CA PRO A 112 2.61 10.80 12.64
C PRO A 112 2.01 9.53 12.06
N TYR A 113 2.86 8.51 11.90
CA TYR A 113 2.41 7.20 11.47
C TYR A 113 1.87 6.43 12.67
N GLY A 114 0.57 6.12 12.66
CA GLY A 114 -0.09 5.36 13.71
C GLY A 114 -1.25 4.51 13.19
N LEU A 115 -2.17 4.13 14.08
CA LEU A 115 -3.28 3.23 13.75
C LEU A 115 -4.11 3.72 12.55
N ILE A 116 -4.59 4.96 12.59
CA ILE A 116 -5.48 5.50 11.56
C ILE A 116 -4.78 5.55 10.20
N THR A 117 -3.52 5.98 10.17
CA THR A 117 -2.75 6.12 8.93
C THR A 117 -2.26 4.78 8.36
N SER A 118 -2.14 3.76 9.21
CA SER A 118 -1.91 2.38 8.78
C SER A 118 -3.08 1.80 8.00
N ILE A 119 -4.31 2.09 8.47
CA ILE A 119 -5.54 1.69 7.76
C ILE A 119 -5.57 2.37 6.39
N ILE A 120 -5.17 3.64 6.32
CA ILE A 120 -5.03 4.36 5.04
C ILE A 120 -4.02 3.66 4.15
N THR A 121 -2.85 3.30 4.67
CA THR A 121 -1.81 2.59 3.89
C THR A 121 -2.36 1.28 3.30
N ALA A 122 -3.07 0.48 4.09
CA ALA A 122 -3.71 -0.75 3.61
C ALA A 122 -4.81 -0.47 2.57
N LEU A 123 -5.63 0.56 2.79
CA LEU A 123 -6.64 1.01 1.84
C LEU A 123 -6.02 1.44 0.51
N SER A 124 -4.90 2.17 0.55
CA SER A 124 -4.15 2.62 -0.63
C SER A 124 -3.65 1.46 -1.48
N ILE A 125 -3.22 0.37 -0.84
CA ILE A 125 -2.85 -0.86 -1.57
C ILE A 125 -4.07 -1.36 -2.33
N GLY A 126 -5.23 -1.52 -1.68
CA GLY A 126 -6.45 -2.01 -2.33
C GLY A 126 -6.87 -1.16 -3.53
N ILE A 127 -6.91 0.17 -3.37
CA ILE A 127 -7.32 1.09 -4.42
C ILE A 127 -6.29 1.15 -5.55
N GLY A 128 -4.99 1.18 -5.21
CA GLY A 128 -3.91 1.14 -6.19
C GLY A 128 -3.91 -0.13 -7.03
N VAL A 129 -4.18 -1.29 -6.41
CA VAL A 129 -4.36 -2.57 -7.10
C VAL A 129 -5.54 -2.52 -8.05
N ASP A 130 -6.70 -2.05 -7.60
CA ASP A 130 -7.92 -2.04 -8.39
C ASP A 130 -7.75 -1.23 -9.69
N TYR A 131 -7.26 0.01 -9.58
CA TYR A 131 -7.05 0.87 -10.75
C TYR A 131 -5.97 0.30 -11.68
N THR A 132 -4.87 -0.22 -11.12
CA THR A 132 -3.80 -0.81 -11.92
C THR A 132 -4.29 -2.03 -12.70
N ILE A 133 -5.06 -2.92 -12.08
CA ILE A 133 -5.62 -4.11 -12.74
C ILE A 133 -6.57 -3.72 -13.87
N HIS A 134 -7.46 -2.76 -13.64
CA HIS A 134 -8.39 -2.30 -14.66
C HIS A 134 -7.67 -1.75 -15.90
N VAL A 135 -6.62 -0.94 -15.71
CA VAL A 135 -5.81 -0.43 -16.82
C VAL A 135 -5.04 -1.54 -17.53
N ILE A 136 -4.39 -2.45 -16.78
CA ILE A 136 -3.65 -3.58 -17.38
C ILE A 136 -4.58 -4.48 -18.19
N HIS A 137 -5.75 -4.82 -17.65
CA HIS A 137 -6.69 -5.70 -18.32
C HIS A 137 -7.20 -5.08 -19.61
N ARG A 138 -7.60 -3.81 -19.57
CA ARG A 138 -8.05 -3.09 -20.77
C ARG A 138 -6.94 -2.96 -21.80
N TYR A 139 -5.72 -2.63 -21.36
CA TYR A 139 -4.57 -2.59 -22.26
C TYR A 139 -4.35 -3.90 -22.98
N ARG A 140 -4.42 -5.03 -22.27
CA ARG A 140 -4.25 -6.35 -22.87
C ARG A 140 -5.37 -6.68 -23.88
N GLU A 141 -6.60 -6.29 -23.58
CA GLU A 141 -7.73 -6.44 -24.50
C GLU A 141 -7.49 -5.65 -25.79
N GLU A 142 -7.16 -4.36 -25.70
CA GLU A 142 -6.89 -3.51 -26.87
C GLU A 142 -5.65 -3.97 -27.63
N PHE A 143 -4.56 -4.31 -26.93
CA PHE A 143 -3.32 -4.81 -27.54
C PHE A 143 -3.53 -6.10 -28.33
N SER A 144 -4.42 -6.99 -27.85
CA SER A 144 -4.75 -8.21 -28.58
C SER A 144 -5.42 -7.93 -29.93
N ARG A 145 -6.13 -6.81 -30.06
CA ARG A 145 -6.87 -6.38 -31.26
C ARG A 145 -5.97 -5.64 -32.25
N VAL A 146 -5.22 -4.63 -31.78
CA VAL A 146 -4.42 -3.76 -32.68
C VAL A 146 -2.98 -4.23 -32.87
N ARG A 147 -2.42 -4.98 -31.91
CA ARG A 147 -1.00 -5.40 -31.87
C ARG A 147 0.04 -4.27 -31.95
N ASN A 148 -0.41 -3.01 -31.85
CA ASN A 148 0.42 -1.83 -31.70
C ASN A 148 0.43 -1.38 -30.22
N PRO A 149 1.60 -1.37 -29.54
CA PRO A 149 1.67 -1.02 -28.12
C PRO A 149 1.17 0.39 -27.79
N GLU A 150 1.51 1.38 -28.61
CA GLU A 150 1.14 2.79 -28.37
C GLU A 150 -0.34 3.02 -28.60
N GLU A 151 -0.87 2.49 -29.70
CA GLU A 151 -2.28 2.60 -30.03
C GLU A 151 -3.15 1.93 -28.96
N ALA A 152 -2.72 0.78 -28.43
CA ALA A 152 -3.41 0.10 -27.33
C ALA A 152 -3.46 0.95 -26.05
N ALA A 153 -2.38 1.66 -25.72
CA ALA A 153 -2.35 2.58 -24.56
C ALA A 153 -3.33 3.74 -24.74
N VAL A 154 -3.34 4.37 -25.92
CA VAL A 154 -4.25 5.48 -26.22
C VAL A 154 -5.72 5.03 -26.12
N ARG A 155 -6.07 3.89 -26.72
CA ARG A 155 -7.43 3.33 -26.63
C ARG A 155 -7.85 2.97 -25.21
N THR A 156 -6.91 2.46 -24.41
CA THR A 156 -7.12 2.15 -22.99
C THR A 156 -7.44 3.40 -22.19
N LEU A 157 -6.66 4.47 -22.38
CA LEU A 157 -6.89 5.74 -21.69
C LEU A 157 -8.21 6.41 -22.11
N ALA A 158 -8.57 6.34 -23.40
CA ALA A 158 -9.83 6.91 -23.89
C ALA A 158 -11.08 6.23 -23.29
N THR A 159 -10.99 4.94 -22.99
CA THR A 159 -12.13 4.14 -22.50
C THR A 159 -12.11 4.01 -20.97
N THR A 160 -11.10 3.34 -20.42
CA THR A 160 -11.00 3.06 -18.99
C THR A 160 -10.56 4.29 -18.19
N GLY A 161 -9.81 5.22 -18.79
CA GLY A 161 -9.36 6.42 -18.08
C GLY A 161 -10.53 7.29 -17.58
N SER A 162 -11.53 7.54 -18.42
CA SER A 162 -12.72 8.32 -18.02
C SER A 162 -13.56 7.61 -16.94
N ALA A 163 -13.71 6.29 -17.04
CA ALA A 163 -14.39 5.49 -16.02
C ALA A 163 -13.67 5.53 -14.67
N LEU A 164 -12.34 5.41 -14.67
CA LEU A 164 -11.52 5.51 -13.46
C LEU A 164 -11.57 6.92 -12.85
N LEU A 165 -11.53 7.97 -13.67
CA LEU A 165 -11.68 9.35 -13.18
C LEU A 165 -13.01 9.54 -12.44
N GLY A 166 -14.12 9.05 -13.00
CA GLY A 166 -15.43 9.12 -12.35
C GLY A 166 -15.52 8.33 -11.05
N SER A 167 -14.97 7.11 -11.04
CA SER A 167 -14.88 6.27 -9.83
C SER A 167 -14.02 6.93 -8.75
N ALA A 168 -12.84 7.45 -9.10
CA ALA A 168 -11.95 8.10 -8.17
C ALA A 168 -12.55 9.38 -7.60
N LEU A 169 -13.21 10.21 -8.44
CA LEU A 169 -13.86 11.43 -7.98
C LEU A 169 -14.99 11.14 -6.99
N THR A 170 -15.87 10.19 -7.30
CA THR A 170 -16.98 9.82 -6.41
C THR A 170 -16.48 9.24 -5.08
N THR A 171 -15.46 8.38 -5.13
CA THR A 171 -14.84 7.79 -3.93
C THR A 171 -14.12 8.84 -3.10
N ALA A 172 -13.32 9.71 -3.72
CA ALA A 172 -12.59 10.78 -3.05
C ALA A 172 -13.54 11.78 -2.41
N LEU A 173 -14.65 12.14 -3.06
CA LEU A 173 -15.69 12.97 -2.46
C LEU A 173 -16.38 12.26 -1.29
N GLY A 174 -16.64 10.95 -1.40
CA GLY A 174 -17.20 10.15 -0.31
C GLY A 174 -16.33 10.16 0.95
N PHE A 175 -15.01 9.97 0.81
CA PHE A 175 -14.08 10.14 1.93
C PHE A 175 -13.90 11.60 2.34
N GLY A 176 -13.99 12.54 1.39
CA GLY A 176 -13.88 13.97 1.63
C GLY A 176 -14.94 14.52 2.58
N VAL A 177 -16.14 13.93 2.62
CA VAL A 177 -17.18 14.29 3.60
C VAL A 177 -16.69 14.14 5.05
N LEU A 178 -15.76 13.22 5.32
CA LEU A 178 -15.21 13.02 6.66
C LEU A 178 -14.40 14.22 7.17
N MET A 179 -14.00 15.16 6.30
CA MET A 179 -13.38 16.43 6.68
C MET A 179 -14.28 17.29 7.58
N PHE A 180 -15.60 17.11 7.51
CA PHE A 180 -16.56 17.83 8.36
C PHE A 180 -16.79 17.15 9.72
N SER A 181 -16.11 16.03 10.00
CA SER A 181 -16.22 15.35 11.29
C SER A 181 -15.70 16.22 12.44
N PRO A 182 -16.32 16.21 13.63
CA PRO A 182 -15.76 16.90 14.81
C PRO A 182 -14.53 16.18 15.40
N LEU A 183 -14.25 14.94 14.97
CA LEU A 183 -13.14 14.13 15.45
C LEU A 183 -11.93 14.31 14.53
N ALA A 184 -10.86 14.92 15.04
CA ALA A 184 -9.64 15.23 14.26
C ALA A 184 -9.06 14.00 13.55
N GLY A 185 -9.05 12.82 14.19
CA GLY A 185 -8.58 11.58 13.57
C GLY A 185 -9.42 11.15 12.35
N ILE A 186 -10.73 11.41 12.36
CA ILE A 186 -11.62 11.10 11.23
C ILE A 186 -11.45 12.13 10.10
N GLN A 187 -11.24 13.41 10.43
CA GLN A 187 -10.93 14.43 9.44
C GLN A 187 -9.65 14.07 8.67
N GLN A 188 -8.58 13.74 9.41
CA GLN A 188 -7.30 13.32 8.87
C GLN A 188 -7.44 12.05 8.02
N PHE A 189 -8.23 11.08 8.49
CA PHE A 189 -8.53 9.87 7.73
C PHE A 189 -9.17 10.20 6.37
N GLY A 190 -10.20 11.04 6.36
CA GLY A 190 -10.88 11.47 5.13
C GLY A 190 -9.97 12.15 4.13
N VAL A 191 -9.22 13.15 4.58
CA VAL A 191 -8.30 13.92 3.73
C VAL A 191 -7.21 13.03 3.16
N THR A 192 -6.57 12.21 3.99
CA THR A 192 -5.47 11.34 3.55
C THR A 192 -5.97 10.24 2.61
N ALA A 193 -7.16 9.68 2.85
CA ALA A 193 -7.80 8.72 1.95
C ALA A 193 -8.12 9.35 0.58
N ALA A 194 -8.66 10.58 0.56
CA ALA A 194 -8.92 11.30 -0.69
C ALA A 194 -7.63 11.58 -1.49
N ILE A 195 -6.55 11.98 -0.81
CA ILE A 195 -5.22 12.15 -1.42
C ILE A 195 -4.70 10.81 -1.97
N SER A 196 -4.85 9.73 -1.21
CA SER A 196 -4.47 8.38 -1.64
C SER A 196 -5.18 7.95 -2.91
N ILE A 197 -6.49 8.22 -3.02
CA ILE A 197 -7.29 7.92 -4.21
C ILE A 197 -6.78 8.72 -5.41
N ALA A 198 -6.50 10.02 -5.21
CA ALA A 198 -5.96 10.87 -6.26
C ALA A 198 -4.59 10.37 -6.75
N TYR A 199 -3.68 10.00 -5.83
CA TYR A 199 -2.38 9.43 -6.20
C TYR A 199 -2.52 8.09 -6.91
N SER A 200 -3.41 7.21 -6.44
CA SER A 200 -3.68 5.92 -7.09
C SER A 200 -4.17 6.11 -8.52
N LEU A 201 -5.07 7.06 -8.75
CA LEU A 201 -5.59 7.41 -10.07
C LEU A 201 -4.49 7.99 -10.98
N LEU A 202 -3.71 8.94 -10.47
CA LEU A 202 -2.61 9.56 -11.22
C LEU A 202 -1.59 8.52 -11.65
N VAL A 203 -1.16 7.66 -10.72
CA VAL A 203 -0.21 6.59 -11.03
C VAL A 203 -0.81 5.59 -12.03
N ALA A 204 -2.08 5.21 -11.87
CA ALA A 204 -2.75 4.31 -12.80
C ALA A 204 -2.83 4.87 -14.23
N ILE A 205 -3.04 6.18 -14.39
CA ILE A 205 -3.15 6.83 -15.71
C ILE A 205 -1.77 7.17 -16.30
N LEU A 206 -0.83 7.64 -15.48
CA LEU A 206 0.45 8.18 -15.96
C LEU A 206 1.57 7.13 -16.02
N VAL A 207 1.51 6.09 -15.20
CA VAL A 207 2.62 5.12 -15.06
C VAL A 207 2.29 3.79 -15.71
N VAL A 208 1.05 3.30 -15.54
CA VAL A 208 0.68 1.95 -16.03
C VAL A 208 0.68 1.86 -17.56
N PRO A 209 0.08 2.78 -18.34
CA PRO A 209 0.06 2.64 -19.79
C PRO A 209 1.47 2.69 -20.41
N PRO A 210 2.38 3.61 -20.03
CA PRO A 210 3.77 3.57 -20.51
C PRO A 210 4.52 2.30 -20.09
N ALA A 211 4.32 1.80 -18.86
CA ALA A 211 4.91 0.51 -18.46
C ALA A 211 4.39 -0.64 -19.34
N MET A 212 3.10 -0.60 -19.70
CA MET A 212 2.48 -1.56 -20.59
C MET A 212 2.91 -1.42 -22.04
N THR A 213 3.21 -0.22 -22.55
CA THR A 213 3.75 -0.05 -23.92
C THR A 213 5.13 -0.67 -24.06
N VAL A 214 6.00 -0.48 -23.07
CA VAL A 214 7.32 -1.14 -23.01
C VAL A 214 7.16 -2.66 -22.99
N TRP A 215 6.22 -3.18 -22.19
CA TRP A 215 5.92 -4.61 -22.19
C TRP A 215 5.36 -5.11 -23.53
N GLY A 216 4.47 -4.37 -24.17
CA GLY A 216 3.91 -4.72 -25.47
C GLY A 216 4.97 -4.75 -26.56
N ALA A 217 5.92 -3.81 -26.54
CA ALA A 217 7.06 -3.78 -27.44
C ALA A 217 7.96 -5.01 -27.24
N TYR A 218 8.26 -5.37 -25.98
CA TYR A 218 9.01 -6.58 -25.64
C TYR A 218 8.30 -7.86 -26.12
N GLU A 219 6.98 -7.96 -25.92
CA GLU A 219 6.19 -9.12 -26.38
C GLU A 219 6.20 -9.24 -27.91
N ASN A 220 6.09 -8.12 -28.64
CA ASN A 220 6.17 -8.11 -30.11
C ASN A 220 7.53 -8.62 -30.60
N MET A 221 8.63 -8.19 -29.98
CA MET A 221 9.98 -8.68 -30.32
C MET A 221 10.10 -10.20 -30.06
N ARG A 222 9.60 -10.66 -28.92
CA ARG A 222 9.62 -12.08 -28.56
C ARG A 222 8.81 -12.93 -29.53
N LEU A 223 7.62 -12.49 -29.94
CA LEU A 223 6.79 -13.19 -30.92
C LEU A 223 7.48 -13.27 -32.28
N ARG A 224 8.04 -12.16 -32.79
CA ARG A 224 8.82 -12.16 -34.04
C ARG A 224 9.97 -13.15 -33.99
N SER A 225 10.76 -13.18 -32.91
CA SER A 225 11.87 -14.14 -32.76
C SER A 225 11.43 -15.60 -32.71
N THR A 226 10.20 -15.89 -32.28
CA THR A 226 9.66 -17.25 -32.21
C THR A 226 9.13 -17.69 -33.57
N VAL A 227 8.41 -16.80 -34.27
CA VAL A 227 7.94 -17.05 -35.63
C VAL A 227 9.11 -17.19 -36.60
N GLN A 228 10.15 -16.36 -36.47
CA GLN A 228 11.37 -16.47 -37.28
C GLN A 228 12.01 -17.86 -37.14
N ARG A 229 12.20 -18.33 -35.90
CA ARG A 229 12.73 -19.68 -35.64
C ARG A 229 11.87 -20.79 -36.26
N MET A 230 10.55 -20.66 -36.23
CA MET A 230 9.66 -21.64 -36.87
C MET A 230 9.80 -21.66 -38.40
N TRP A 231 10.01 -20.50 -39.03
CA TRP A 231 10.28 -20.43 -40.46
C TRP A 231 11.65 -21.02 -40.80
N ASP A 232 12.67 -20.70 -40.01
CA ASP A 232 14.01 -21.26 -40.18
C ASP A 232 13.98 -22.81 -40.07
N ASP A 233 13.24 -23.35 -39.09
CA ASP A 233 13.06 -24.80 -38.91
C ASP A 233 12.30 -25.44 -40.09
N LEU A 234 11.29 -24.74 -40.64
CA LEU A 234 10.52 -25.19 -41.81
C LEU A 234 11.38 -25.23 -43.08
N ASP A 235 12.21 -24.21 -43.31
CA ASP A 235 13.09 -24.14 -44.48
C ASP A 235 14.09 -25.30 -44.47
N VAL A 236 14.67 -25.63 -43.31
CA VAL A 236 15.55 -26.81 -43.15
C VAL A 236 14.80 -28.11 -43.45
N ALA A 237 13.58 -28.27 -42.93
CA ALA A 237 12.79 -29.47 -43.17
C ALA A 237 12.40 -29.65 -44.66
N VAL A 238 12.07 -28.56 -45.35
CA VAL A 238 11.75 -28.58 -46.79
C VAL A 238 12.98 -28.93 -47.64
N GLU A 239 14.15 -28.42 -47.27
CA GLU A 239 15.41 -28.72 -47.95
C GLU A 239 15.80 -30.20 -47.79
N GLU A 240 15.65 -30.77 -46.59
CA GLU A 240 15.87 -32.21 -46.37
C GLU A 240 14.97 -33.10 -47.24
N ILE A 241 13.70 -32.71 -47.42
CA ILE A 241 12.75 -33.44 -48.27
C ILE A 241 13.18 -33.36 -49.74
N HIS A 242 13.58 -32.18 -50.22
CA HIS A 242 14.08 -32.02 -51.59
C HIS A 242 15.30 -32.89 -51.85
N GLN A 243 16.25 -32.93 -50.91
CA GLN A 243 17.46 -33.75 -51.06
C GLN A 243 17.15 -35.25 -51.09
N ARG A 244 16.17 -35.74 -50.32
CA ARG A 244 15.75 -37.15 -50.34
C ARG A 244 15.06 -37.59 -51.62
N HIS A 245 14.40 -36.67 -52.32
CA HIS A 245 13.69 -36.97 -53.58
C HIS A 245 14.52 -36.71 -54.83
N ALA A 246 15.66 -36.02 -54.72
CA ALA A 246 16.60 -35.78 -55.82
C ALA A 246 17.60 -36.93 -56.05
N THR A 247 17.67 -37.90 -55.13
CA THR A 247 18.44 -39.15 -55.24
C THR A 247 17.57 -40.32 -55.63
#